data_AF-A0AAD8VPH1-F1
#
_entry.id   AF-A0AAD8VPH1-F1
#
_cell.length_a   1.000
_cell.length_b   1.000
_cell.length_c   1.000
_cell.angle_alpha   90.00
_cell.angle_beta   90.00
_cell.angle_gamma   90.00
#
_symmetry.space_group_name_H-M   'P 1'
#
loop_
_entity.id
_entity.type
_entity.pdbx_description
1 polymer ?
#
loop_
_entity_poly.entity_id
_entity_poly.type
_entity_poly.pdbx_seq_one_letter_code
_entity_poly.pdbx_strand_id
1 'polypeptide(L)'
;MDDDGDMAEMYLTEKKMRMESSVFSDQPLLAAFNSGGAGTSVSAPVSPVSSPTESRKLEKTFSLCRSRHDSVKSSDNTVTEHIEELEMLLEAYFVVIDSTLNKLTSLKEYIDDTEDFINIQLDNVRNQLIQFELLLTTATFIVAIFGVVAGVFGMNFETDVFSIQNAFQWVLIITGVIGAFLFCFFVWFFKYKRLMPL
;
A
#
# COMPACT_ATOMS: atom_id res chain seq x y z
N MET A 1 -17.96 15.27 47.11
CA MET A 1 -16.71 14.94 46.40
C MET A 1 -17.12 14.33 45.08
N ASP A 2 -17.55 15.18 44.14
CA ASP A 2 -18.03 14.76 42.82
C ASP A 2 -17.81 15.91 41.79
N ASP A 3 -16.69 16.63 41.93
CA ASP A 3 -16.37 17.86 41.18
C ASP A 3 -15.40 17.63 40.00
N ASP A 4 -14.98 16.38 39.79
CA ASP A 4 -14.05 16.01 38.70
C ASP A 4 -14.78 15.61 37.40
N GLY A 5 -16.09 15.30 37.47
CA GLY A 5 -16.92 14.92 36.32
C GLY A 5 -17.23 16.10 35.40
N ASP A 6 -17.66 17.22 35.98
CA ASP A 6 -18.04 18.44 35.25
C ASP A 6 -16.84 19.09 34.55
N MET A 7 -15.63 18.87 35.05
CA MET A 7 -14.39 19.39 34.46
C MET A 7 -14.08 18.72 33.11
N ALA A 8 -14.38 17.43 32.96
CA ALA A 8 -14.16 16.70 31.71
C ALA A 8 -15.18 17.07 30.61
N GLU A 9 -16.42 17.40 31.01
CA GLU A 9 -17.48 17.75 30.06
C GLU A 9 -17.26 19.10 29.37
N MET A 10 -16.62 20.07 30.04
CA MET A 10 -16.24 21.35 29.41
C MET A 10 -15.23 21.15 28.26
N TYR A 11 -14.24 20.28 28.45
CA TYR A 11 -13.24 20.00 27.42
C TYR A 11 -13.83 19.27 26.21
N LEU A 12 -14.82 18.39 26.41
CA LEU A 12 -15.48 17.67 25.32
C LEU A 12 -16.41 18.58 24.51
N THR A 13 -17.12 19.49 25.18
CA THR A 13 -18.06 20.42 24.53
C THR A 13 -17.33 21.45 23.68
N GLU A 14 -16.21 22.01 24.17
CA GLU A 14 -15.41 22.94 23.38
C GLU A 14 -14.75 22.24 22.17
N LYS A 15 -14.27 21.01 22.35
CA LYS A 15 -13.67 20.22 21.25
C LYS A 15 -14.71 19.84 20.19
N LYS A 16 -15.93 19.50 20.61
CA LYS A 16 -17.05 19.23 19.69
C LYS A 16 -17.49 20.49 18.93
N MET A 17 -17.60 21.65 19.61
CA MET A 17 -17.96 22.91 18.93
C MET A 17 -16.87 23.38 17.96
N ARG A 18 -15.57 23.19 18.28
CA ARG A 18 -14.49 23.46 17.32
C ARG A 18 -14.56 22.52 16.11
N MET A 19 -14.90 21.25 16.32
CA MET A 19 -15.08 20.30 15.23
C MET A 19 -16.31 20.62 14.37
N GLU A 20 -17.46 20.95 14.97
CA GLU A 20 -18.66 21.37 14.22
C GLU A 20 -18.46 22.71 13.50
N SER A 21 -17.71 23.65 14.09
CA SER A 21 -17.31 24.91 13.43
C SER A 21 -16.37 24.66 12.24
N SER A 22 -15.50 23.64 12.29
CA SER A 22 -14.65 23.25 11.16
C SER A 22 -15.43 22.53 10.05
N VAL A 23 -16.53 21.84 10.40
CA VAL A 23 -17.41 21.18 9.43
C VAL A 23 -18.36 22.17 8.73
N PHE A 24 -18.68 23.29 9.37
CA PHE A 24 -19.59 24.31 8.85
C PHE A 24 -18.90 25.43 8.03
N SER A 25 -17.57 25.51 8.03
CA SER A 25 -16.82 26.55 7.32
C SER A 25 -16.46 26.23 5.86
N ASP A 26 -16.79 25.04 5.37
CA ASP A 26 -16.56 24.61 3.98
C ASP A 26 -17.84 24.63 3.11
N GLN A 27 -18.54 25.77 3.09
CA GLN A 27 -19.47 26.07 2.00
C GLN A 27 -19.27 27.50 1.48
N PRO A 28 -18.89 27.62 0.20
CA PRO A 28 -19.67 28.49 -0.65
C PRO A 28 -20.12 27.78 -1.94
N LEU A 29 -21.44 27.85 -2.15
CA LEU A 29 -22.13 28.09 -3.42
C LEU A 29 -21.64 27.32 -4.67
N LEU A 30 -22.31 26.22 -5.01
CA LEU A 30 -22.70 25.94 -6.39
C LEU A 30 -24.05 25.20 -6.42
N ALA A 31 -25.11 25.96 -6.70
CA ALA A 31 -26.38 25.45 -7.16
C ALA A 31 -26.39 25.44 -8.70
N ALA A 32 -27.07 24.44 -9.28
CA ALA A 32 -27.19 24.08 -10.70
C ALA A 32 -25.89 23.44 -11.23
N PHE A 33 -25.86 22.23 -11.81
CA PHE A 33 -26.61 21.77 -13.00
C PHE A 33 -26.86 20.25 -12.96
N ASN A 34 -27.65 19.79 -13.93
CA ASN A 34 -28.54 18.65 -13.93
C ASN A 34 -27.92 17.28 -14.34
N SER A 35 -28.60 16.21 -13.90
CA SER A 35 -28.89 14.93 -14.60
C SER A 35 -27.80 13.91 -14.98
N GLY A 36 -27.94 12.70 -14.41
CA GLY A 36 -28.20 11.48 -15.20
C GLY A 36 -27.10 10.40 -15.30
N GLY A 37 -27.33 9.25 -14.64
CA GLY A 37 -27.21 7.94 -15.26
C GLY A 37 -25.90 7.12 -15.13
N ALA A 38 -26.09 5.88 -14.65
CA ALA A 38 -25.34 4.64 -14.93
C ALA A 38 -23.94 4.46 -14.33
N GLY A 39 -23.78 3.33 -13.62
CA GLY A 39 -22.56 2.96 -12.90
C GLY A 39 -21.43 2.42 -13.78
N THR A 40 -20.27 2.23 -13.16
CA THR A 40 -19.23 1.25 -13.52
C THR A 40 -18.09 1.26 -12.49
N SER A 41 -17.67 0.04 -12.12
CA SER A 41 -16.26 -0.40 -11.98
C SER A 41 -15.35 0.17 -10.89
N VAL A 42 -15.16 -0.66 -9.87
CA VAL A 42 -14.01 -0.70 -8.94
C VAL A 42 -12.77 -1.18 -9.71
N SER A 43 -11.76 -0.31 -9.92
CA SER A 43 -10.33 -0.65 -10.16
C SER A 43 -9.53 0.61 -10.49
N ALA A 44 -8.87 1.23 -9.50
CA ALA A 44 -7.69 2.07 -9.71
C ALA A 44 -6.95 2.28 -8.37
N PRO A 45 -5.60 2.33 -8.34
CA PRO A 45 -4.87 2.66 -7.13
C PRO A 45 -5.16 4.09 -6.73
N VAL A 46 -5.32 4.31 -5.42
CA VAL A 46 -5.58 5.62 -4.83
C VAL A 46 -4.41 6.56 -5.10
N SER A 47 -4.60 7.50 -6.03
CA SER A 47 -3.76 8.69 -6.12
C SER A 47 -3.86 9.42 -4.79
N PRO A 48 -2.76 9.66 -4.05
CA PRO A 48 -2.85 10.56 -2.92
C PRO A 48 -3.15 11.95 -3.47
N VAL A 49 -4.05 12.61 -2.75
CA VAL A 49 -4.45 14.00 -2.94
C VAL A 49 -3.22 14.83 -3.31
N SER A 50 -3.28 15.54 -4.44
CA SER A 50 -2.35 16.64 -4.67
C SER A 50 -2.56 17.59 -3.50
N SER A 51 -1.58 17.67 -2.61
CA SER A 51 -1.45 18.76 -1.66
C SER A 51 -1.74 20.06 -2.41
N PRO A 52 -2.71 20.88 -2.01
CA PRO A 52 -2.83 22.22 -2.55
C PRO A 52 -1.72 23.05 -1.90
N THR A 53 -0.48 22.84 -2.37
CA THR A 53 0.61 23.77 -2.06
C THR A 53 0.36 25.00 -2.91
N GLU A 54 -0.42 25.91 -2.33
CA GLU A 54 -0.57 27.32 -2.66
C GLU A 54 0.11 27.74 -3.98
N SER A 55 -0.59 27.57 -5.09
CA SER A 55 -0.35 28.36 -6.31
C SER A 55 -0.71 29.84 -6.11
N ARG A 56 -1.10 30.24 -4.89
CA ARG A 56 -1.54 31.59 -4.52
C ARG A 56 -0.39 32.54 -4.18
N LYS A 57 0.74 32.46 -4.89
CA LYS A 57 1.76 33.53 -4.81
C LYS A 57 2.64 33.68 -6.05
N LEU A 58 2.13 33.38 -7.24
CA LEU A 58 2.83 33.70 -8.49
C LEU A 58 1.95 34.34 -9.56
N GLU A 59 0.86 35.00 -9.16
CA GLU A 59 0.11 35.90 -10.05
C GLU A 59 0.26 37.38 -9.64
N LYS A 60 1.03 37.68 -8.59
CA LYS A 60 1.08 39.02 -7.98
C LYS A 60 2.34 39.83 -8.26
N THR A 61 3.17 39.41 -9.22
CA THR A 61 4.38 40.13 -9.63
C THR A 61 4.44 40.49 -11.12
N PHE A 62 3.47 40.05 -11.95
CA PHE A 62 3.39 40.48 -13.35
C PHE A 62 2.61 41.78 -13.58
N SER A 63 2.28 42.53 -12.51
CA SER A 63 1.77 43.89 -12.61
C SER A 63 2.88 44.90 -12.33
N LEU A 64 3.96 44.87 -13.11
CA LEU A 64 4.90 45.99 -13.16
C LEU A 64 4.30 47.05 -14.08
N CYS A 65 3.77 48.08 -13.44
CA CYS A 65 3.17 49.25 -14.04
C CYS A 65 4.05 49.80 -15.17
N ARG A 66 3.57 49.70 -16.41
CA ARG A 66 4.00 50.56 -17.50
C ARG A 66 3.50 51.98 -17.23
N SER A 67 4.20 52.75 -16.40
CA SER A 67 3.99 54.20 -16.31
C SER A 67 5.17 54.94 -16.93
N ARG A 68 4.85 55.62 -18.03
CA ARG A 68 5.67 56.59 -18.76
C ARG A 68 6.49 57.52 -17.85
N HIS A 69 7.77 57.72 -18.17
CA HIS A 69 8.38 59.06 -18.10
C HIS A 69 9.39 59.26 -19.23
N ASP A 70 9.39 60.49 -19.73
CA ASP A 70 10.02 61.01 -20.93
C ASP A 70 11.42 61.60 -20.61
N SER A 71 12.19 61.91 -21.66
CA SER A 71 13.32 62.85 -21.70
C SER A 71 14.77 62.39 -21.38
N VAL A 72 15.50 62.12 -22.47
CA VAL A 72 16.85 62.61 -22.83
C VAL A 72 17.97 62.66 -21.76
N LYS A 73 18.72 61.55 -21.63
CA LYS A 73 20.20 61.58 -21.52
C LYS A 73 20.79 60.31 -22.13
N SER A 74 21.65 60.52 -23.12
CA SER A 74 22.00 59.60 -24.21
C SER A 74 22.93 58.45 -23.79
N SER A 75 22.58 57.25 -24.25
CA SER A 75 23.44 56.10 -24.55
C SER A 75 23.89 55.15 -23.42
N ASP A 76 24.20 55.60 -22.19
CA ASP A 76 24.57 54.67 -21.10
C ASP A 76 23.36 54.09 -20.36
N ASN A 77 22.31 54.88 -20.14
CA ASN A 77 21.13 54.47 -19.37
C ASN A 77 20.30 53.39 -20.10
N THR A 78 20.30 53.38 -21.43
CA THR A 78 19.59 52.35 -22.20
C THR A 78 20.22 50.99 -22.02
N VAL A 79 21.56 50.94 -21.93
CA VAL A 79 22.29 49.68 -21.70
C VAL A 79 22.02 49.16 -20.29
N THR A 80 21.96 50.05 -19.28
CA THR A 80 21.64 49.65 -17.90
C THR A 80 20.21 49.15 -17.75
N GLU A 81 19.22 49.78 -18.41
CA GLU A 81 17.84 49.29 -18.36
C GLU A 81 17.68 47.92 -19.05
N HIS A 82 18.36 47.71 -20.18
CA HIS A 82 18.38 46.39 -20.83
C HIS A 82 19.07 45.32 -19.96
N ILE A 83 20.09 45.67 -19.18
CA ILE A 83 20.74 44.74 -18.24
C ILE A 83 19.81 44.39 -17.08
N GLU A 84 19.08 45.36 -16.53
CA GLU A 84 18.13 45.15 -15.43
C GLU A 84 16.93 44.28 -15.87
N GLU A 85 16.41 44.48 -17.08
CA GLU A 85 15.39 43.60 -17.68
C GLU A 85 15.88 42.16 -17.83
N LEU A 86 17.15 41.96 -18.25
CA LEU A 86 17.76 40.63 -18.37
C LEU A 86 17.98 39.97 -17.02
N GLU A 87 18.38 40.74 -16.00
CA GLU A 87 18.57 40.25 -14.63
C GLU A 87 17.25 39.77 -14.03
N MET A 88 16.16 40.54 -14.17
CA MET A 88 14.83 40.12 -13.71
C MET A 88 14.35 38.83 -14.39
N LEU A 89 14.62 38.67 -15.68
CA LEU A 89 14.27 37.46 -16.41
C LEU A 89 15.12 36.27 -15.95
N LEU A 90 16.42 36.48 -15.75
CA LEU A 90 17.35 35.45 -15.29
C LEU A 90 17.03 35.00 -13.85
N GLU A 91 16.68 35.92 -12.96
CA GLU A 91 16.18 35.62 -11.61
C GLU A 91 14.90 34.77 -11.66
N ALA A 92 13.94 35.15 -12.51
CA ALA A 92 12.72 34.36 -12.71
C ALA A 92 13.02 32.95 -13.22
N TYR A 93 13.97 32.81 -14.16
CA TYR A 93 14.41 31.50 -14.63
C TYR A 93 15.11 30.69 -13.54
N PHE A 94 15.96 31.30 -12.70
CA PHE A 94 16.59 30.59 -11.58
C PHE A 94 15.57 30.06 -10.58
N VAL A 95 14.58 30.86 -10.21
CA VAL A 95 13.49 30.42 -9.32
C VAL A 95 12.71 29.24 -9.93
N VAL A 96 12.44 29.28 -11.24
CA VAL A 96 11.76 28.17 -11.93
C VAL A 96 12.64 26.92 -11.99
N ILE A 97 13.94 27.06 -12.25
CA ILE A 97 14.89 25.94 -12.28
C ILE A 97 14.97 25.28 -10.90
N ASP A 98 15.12 26.06 -9.82
CA ASP A 98 15.18 25.53 -8.45
C ASP A 98 13.88 24.85 -8.04
N SER A 99 12.73 25.45 -8.37
CA SER A 99 11.42 24.84 -8.16
C SER A 99 11.29 23.51 -8.90
N THR A 100 11.80 23.44 -10.13
CA THR A 100 11.77 22.22 -10.95
C THR A 100 12.71 21.16 -10.39
N LEU A 101 13.90 21.55 -9.94
CA LEU A 101 14.88 20.65 -9.32
C LEU A 101 14.32 20.03 -8.03
N ASN A 102 13.68 20.82 -7.17
CA ASN A 102 13.01 20.30 -5.98
C ASN A 102 11.91 19.29 -6.33
N LYS A 103 11.08 19.58 -7.32
CA LYS A 103 10.04 18.64 -7.78
C LYS A 103 10.64 17.34 -8.33
N LEU A 104 11.71 17.42 -9.10
CA LEU A 104 12.42 16.25 -9.61
C LEU A 104 13.05 15.43 -8.48
N THR A 105 13.57 16.09 -7.46
CA THR A 105 14.16 15.43 -6.29
C THR A 105 13.09 14.68 -5.50
N SER A 106 11.95 15.33 -5.22
CA SER A 106 10.82 14.65 -4.55
C SER A 106 10.23 13.52 -5.38
N LEU A 107 10.17 13.66 -6.71
CA LEU A 107 9.71 12.59 -7.59
C LEU A 107 10.68 11.40 -7.57
N LYS A 108 11.99 11.68 -7.53
CA LYS A 108 13.02 10.64 -7.44
C LYS A 108 12.93 9.88 -6.12
N GLU A 109 12.70 10.59 -5.00
CA GLU A 109 12.45 9.97 -3.69
C GLU A 109 11.17 9.11 -3.71
N TYR A 110 10.08 9.60 -4.30
CA TYR A 110 8.84 8.83 -4.46
C TYR A 110 9.02 7.54 -5.29
N ILE A 111 9.84 7.58 -6.33
CA ILE A 111 10.17 6.39 -7.14
C ILE A 111 10.96 5.40 -6.30
N ASP A 112 11.95 5.88 -5.53
CA ASP A 112 12.79 5.05 -4.64
C ASP A 112 11.93 4.36 -3.56
N ASP A 113 11.04 5.12 -2.90
CA ASP A 113 10.08 4.58 -1.93
C ASP A 113 9.16 3.52 -2.55
N THR A 114 8.74 3.72 -3.80
CA THR A 114 7.90 2.76 -4.52
C THR A 114 8.70 1.50 -4.89
N GLU A 115 9.97 1.64 -5.28
CA GLU A 115 10.87 0.52 -5.55
C GLU A 115 11.07 -0.33 -4.30
N ASP A 116 11.35 0.31 -3.16
CA ASP A 116 11.48 -0.36 -1.87
C ASP A 116 10.18 -1.06 -1.45
N PHE A 117 9.02 -0.42 -1.65
CA PHE A 117 7.73 -1.04 -1.40
C PHE A 117 7.52 -2.30 -2.26
N ILE A 118 7.82 -2.23 -3.55
CA ILE A 118 7.72 -3.38 -4.46
C ILE A 118 8.68 -4.48 -4.02
N ASN A 119 9.91 -4.14 -3.63
CA ASN A 119 10.90 -5.10 -3.16
C ASN A 119 10.41 -5.85 -1.91
N ILE A 120 9.88 -5.14 -0.91
CA ILE A 120 9.29 -5.75 0.30
C ILE A 120 8.11 -6.65 -0.06
N GLN A 121 7.23 -6.20 -0.96
CA GLN A 121 6.06 -6.98 -1.38
C GLN A 121 6.48 -8.25 -2.13
N LEU A 122 7.46 -8.14 -3.01
CA LEU A 122 7.96 -9.25 -3.81
C LEU A 122 8.68 -10.28 -2.92
N ASP A 123 9.45 -9.84 -1.94
CA ASP A 123 10.08 -10.73 -0.97
C ASP A 123 9.05 -11.43 -0.08
N ASN A 124 7.98 -10.75 0.31
CA ASN A 124 6.87 -11.39 1.02
C ASN A 124 6.21 -12.49 0.17
N VAL A 125 5.94 -12.21 -1.12
CA VAL A 125 5.37 -13.20 -2.05
C VAL A 125 6.31 -14.38 -2.25
N ARG A 126 7.62 -14.14 -2.44
CA ARG A 126 8.63 -15.21 -2.52
C ARG A 126 8.65 -16.06 -1.25
N ASN A 127 8.61 -15.43 -0.08
CA ASN A 127 8.60 -16.13 1.21
C ASN A 127 7.35 -17.01 1.36
N GLN A 128 6.18 -16.53 0.93
CA GLN A 128 4.96 -17.33 0.87
C GLN A 128 5.09 -18.51 -0.10
N LEU A 129 5.69 -18.31 -1.27
CA LEU A 129 5.91 -19.37 -2.25
C LEU A 129 6.83 -20.47 -1.71
N ILE A 130 7.98 -20.10 -1.14
CA ILE A 130 8.93 -21.05 -0.54
C ILE A 130 8.24 -21.84 0.58
N GLN A 131 7.43 -21.17 1.40
CA GLN A 131 6.68 -21.82 2.45
C GLN A 131 5.65 -22.81 1.93
N PHE A 132 4.92 -22.45 0.88
CA PHE A 132 3.96 -23.32 0.23
C PHE A 132 4.64 -24.54 -0.42
N GLU A 133 5.80 -24.34 -1.04
CA GLU A 133 6.59 -25.40 -1.65
C GLU A 133 7.10 -26.41 -0.61
N LEU A 134 7.66 -25.92 0.50
CA LEU A 134 8.12 -26.76 1.61
C LEU A 134 6.97 -27.58 2.20
N LEU A 135 5.81 -26.95 2.32
CA LEU A 135 4.58 -27.54 2.80
C LEU A 135 4.11 -28.67 1.86
N LEU A 136 4.06 -28.41 0.55
CA LEU A 136 3.63 -29.38 -0.46
C LEU A 136 4.59 -30.58 -0.49
N THR A 137 5.90 -30.31 -0.50
CA THR A 137 6.95 -31.34 -0.47
C THR A 137 6.85 -32.24 0.77
N THR A 138 6.56 -31.64 1.94
CA THR A 138 6.36 -32.42 3.17
C THR A 138 5.09 -33.27 3.09
N ALA A 139 4.00 -32.73 2.53
CA ALA A 139 2.75 -33.47 2.35
C ALA A 139 2.95 -34.68 1.43
N THR A 140 3.59 -34.47 0.27
CA THR A 140 3.85 -35.54 -0.70
C THR A 140 4.82 -36.58 -0.15
N PHE A 141 5.81 -36.17 0.65
CA PHE A 141 6.70 -37.10 1.34
C PHE A 141 5.94 -38.04 2.29
N ILE A 142 5.01 -37.51 3.09
CA ILE A 142 4.16 -38.32 3.97
C ILE A 142 3.28 -39.27 3.15
N VAL A 143 2.64 -38.78 2.08
CA VAL A 143 1.84 -39.60 1.17
C VAL A 143 2.69 -40.71 0.53
N ALA A 144 3.95 -40.43 0.17
CA ALA A 144 4.85 -41.42 -0.40
C ALA A 144 5.17 -42.55 0.60
N ILE A 145 5.39 -42.24 1.88
CA ILE A 145 5.60 -43.28 2.92
C ILE A 145 4.38 -44.19 3.03
N PHE A 146 3.16 -43.63 3.03
CA PHE A 146 1.94 -44.44 3.01
C PHE A 146 1.79 -45.24 1.72
N GLY A 147 2.17 -44.65 0.59
CA GLY A 147 2.18 -45.31 -0.72
C GLY A 147 3.10 -46.53 -0.75
N VAL A 148 4.26 -46.46 -0.11
CA VAL A 148 5.18 -47.61 0.01
C VAL A 148 4.55 -48.72 0.83
N VAL A 149 3.94 -48.40 1.99
CA VAL A 149 3.26 -49.40 2.83
C VAL A 149 2.10 -50.04 2.07
N ALA A 150 1.25 -49.24 1.44
CA ALA A 150 0.14 -49.72 0.60
C ALA A 150 0.63 -50.55 -0.59
N GLY A 151 1.76 -50.16 -1.20
CA GLY A 151 2.40 -50.90 -2.28
C GLY A 151 2.87 -52.28 -1.85
N VAL A 152 3.61 -52.38 -0.74
CA VAL A 152 4.09 -53.67 -0.20
C VAL A 152 2.92 -54.62 0.10
N PHE A 153 1.82 -54.11 0.68
CA PHE A 153 0.64 -54.92 0.97
C PHE A 153 -0.28 -55.17 -0.24
N GLY A 154 -0.17 -54.37 -1.30
CA GLY A 154 -0.91 -54.52 -2.55
C GLY A 154 -0.23 -55.46 -3.56
N MET A 155 1.01 -55.88 -3.29
CA MET A 155 1.73 -56.83 -4.14
C MET A 155 1.19 -58.26 -3.94
N ASN A 156 1.10 -59.00 -5.04
CA ASN A 156 0.67 -60.41 -5.07
C ASN A 156 1.79 -61.32 -4.53
N PHE A 157 2.16 -61.19 -3.26
CA PHE A 157 3.11 -62.06 -2.58
C PHE A 157 2.41 -62.87 -1.49
N GLU A 158 2.57 -64.19 -1.56
CA GLU A 158 2.10 -65.12 -0.55
C GLU A 158 3.06 -65.05 0.65
N THR A 159 2.74 -64.16 1.59
CA THR A 159 3.47 -64.02 2.85
C THR A 159 2.77 -64.80 3.95
N ASP A 160 3.53 -65.33 4.91
CA ASP A 160 2.99 -66.10 6.05
C ASP A 160 1.97 -65.30 6.89
N VAL A 161 1.94 -63.96 6.76
CA VAL A 161 0.91 -63.07 7.33
C VAL A 161 -0.49 -63.34 6.77
N PHE A 162 -0.62 -63.79 5.52
CA PHE A 162 -1.90 -64.17 4.93
C PHE A 162 -2.39 -65.56 5.38
N SER A 163 -1.50 -66.41 5.89
CA SER A 163 -1.84 -67.76 6.38
C SER A 163 -2.64 -67.75 7.68
N ILE A 164 -2.59 -66.65 8.44
CA ILE A 164 -3.28 -66.48 9.71
C ILE A 164 -4.67 -65.86 9.46
N GLN A 165 -5.73 -66.59 9.83
CA GLN A 165 -7.12 -66.13 9.76
C GLN A 165 -7.25 -64.74 10.43
N ASN A 166 -7.76 -63.76 9.68
CA ASN A 166 -7.98 -62.35 10.07
C ASN A 166 -6.75 -61.45 10.26
N ALA A 167 -5.50 -61.94 10.14
CA ALA A 167 -4.31 -61.09 10.34
C ALA A 167 -4.23 -59.94 9.33
N PHE A 168 -4.60 -60.18 8.07
CA PHE A 168 -4.67 -59.13 7.04
C PHE A 168 -5.65 -58.01 7.41
N GLN A 169 -6.84 -58.37 7.92
CA GLN A 169 -7.85 -57.40 8.32
C GLN A 169 -7.38 -56.52 9.49
N TRP A 170 -6.70 -57.11 10.47
CA TRP A 170 -6.09 -56.36 11.58
C TRP A 170 -4.97 -55.43 11.11
N VAL A 171 -4.09 -55.89 10.22
CA VAL A 171 -3.02 -55.06 9.63
C VAL A 171 -3.59 -53.88 8.85
N LEU A 172 -4.66 -54.10 8.08
CA LEU A 172 -5.34 -53.06 7.31
C LEU A 172 -5.99 -52.01 8.23
N ILE A 173 -6.68 -52.46 9.29
CA ILE A 173 -7.28 -51.56 10.29
C ILE A 173 -6.20 -50.76 11.02
N ILE A 174 -5.13 -51.40 11.50
CA ILE A 174 -4.06 -50.74 12.25
C ILE A 174 -3.34 -49.71 11.37
N THR A 175 -3.00 -50.08 10.13
CA THR A 175 -2.37 -49.17 9.16
C THR A 175 -3.30 -48.02 8.79
N GLY A 176 -4.60 -48.29 8.62
CA GLY A 176 -5.62 -47.27 8.36
C GLY A 176 -5.79 -46.29 9.52
N VAL A 177 -5.81 -46.77 10.76
CA VAL A 177 -5.90 -45.93 11.97
C VAL A 177 -4.65 -45.07 12.14
N ILE A 178 -3.47 -45.66 11.94
CA ILE A 178 -2.19 -44.92 11.97
C ILE A 178 -2.14 -43.86 10.86
N GLY A 179 -2.61 -44.20 9.66
CA GLY A 179 -2.71 -43.27 8.54
C GLY A 179 -3.66 -42.12 8.80
N ALA A 180 -4.86 -42.41 9.32
CA ALA A 180 -5.83 -41.39 9.71
C ALA A 180 -5.30 -40.49 10.82
N PHE A 181 -4.61 -41.05 11.82
CA PHE A 181 -4.01 -40.30 12.91
C PHE A 181 -2.91 -39.34 12.41
N LEU A 182 -2.01 -39.83 11.56
CA LEU A 182 -0.95 -39.01 10.95
C LEU A 182 -1.53 -37.93 10.03
N PHE A 183 -2.59 -38.23 9.28
CA PHE A 183 -3.30 -37.25 8.46
C PHE A 183 -3.97 -36.17 9.33
N CYS A 184 -4.67 -36.56 10.40
CA CYS A 184 -5.24 -35.61 11.36
C CYS A 184 -4.17 -34.77 12.05
N PHE A 185 -3.05 -35.37 12.44
CA PHE A 185 -1.91 -34.65 13.01
C PHE A 185 -1.33 -33.65 12.02
N PHE A 186 -1.22 -34.03 10.75
CA PHE A 186 -0.75 -33.13 9.69
C PHE A 186 -1.72 -31.95 9.48
N VAL A 187 -3.01 -32.21 9.36
CA VAL A 187 -4.05 -31.16 9.25
C VAL A 187 -4.04 -30.25 10.49
N TRP A 188 -3.88 -30.82 11.68
CA TRP A 188 -3.76 -30.07 12.93
C TRP A 188 -2.50 -29.20 12.95
N PHE A 189 -1.34 -29.76 12.57
CA PHE A 189 -0.09 -29.04 12.46
C PHE A 189 -0.22 -27.85 11.50
N PHE A 190 -0.94 -28.03 10.39
CA PHE A 190 -1.23 -26.96 9.43
C PHE A 190 -2.16 -25.88 10.00
N LYS A 191 -3.21 -26.28 10.73
CA LYS A 191 -4.07 -25.31 11.44
C LYS A 191 -3.32 -24.56 12.54
N TYR A 192 -2.45 -25.25 13.28
CA TYR A 192 -1.70 -24.67 14.38
C TYR A 192 -0.62 -23.72 13.88
N LYS A 193 0.06 -24.09 12.79
CA LYS A 193 1.02 -23.23 12.09
C LYS A 193 0.31 -22.19 11.23
N ARG A 194 -0.78 -21.58 11.75
CA ARG A 194 -1.57 -20.48 11.17
C ARG A 194 -0.67 -19.42 10.53
N LEU A 195 -0.32 -19.63 9.26
CA LEU A 195 0.52 -18.78 8.43
C LEU A 195 -0.34 -17.82 7.61
N MET A 196 -1.34 -17.27 8.29
CA MET A 196 -2.00 -16.05 7.88
C MET A 196 -1.82 -15.10 9.06
N PRO A 197 -0.87 -14.16 9.02
CA PRO A 197 -1.13 -12.89 9.66
C PRO A 197 -2.34 -12.31 8.91
N LEU A 198 -3.47 -12.20 9.61
CA LEU A 198 -4.46 -11.18 9.28
C LEU A 198 -3.82 -9.82 9.60
#